data_AF-A0A346PR72-F1
#
_entry.id   AF-A0A346PR72-F1
#
_cell.length_a   1.000
_cell.length_b   1.000
_cell.length_c   1.000
_cell.angle_alpha   90.00
_cell.angle_beta   90.00
_cell.angle_gamma   90.00
#
_symmetry.space_group_name_H-M   'P 1'
#
loop_
_entity.id
_entity.type
_entity.pdbx_description
1 polymer ?
#
loop_
_entity_poly.entity_id
_entity_poly.type
_entity_poly.pdbx_seq_one_letter_code
_entity_poly.pdbx_strand_id
1 'polypeptide(L)'
;MTTRATDRLRTGCKRYGPGRLPYANRPAIGAGYAGASAALVAAATFAVAVVVLEVVGGSDNVYGFAIFAAVALPLVVPAAFVAGVVSWRAVPATVPGSGVVVGVLGTLLTYVGATVLLTWLMLVAAVVSWNNAGAADTAMAAAVIGWLAFLLTSWITLPVGCLGGVIYDRVGSGPADGR
;
A
#
# COMPACT_ATOMS: atom_id res chain seq x y z
N MET A 1 25.56 -16.85 -5.32
CA MET A 1 25.73 -15.42 -4.96
C MET A 1 24.57 -14.82 -4.13
N THR A 2 23.50 -15.58 -3.85
CA THR A 2 22.26 -15.13 -3.20
C THR A 2 22.33 -14.96 -1.67
N THR A 3 23.30 -15.58 -1.00
CA THR A 3 23.43 -15.55 0.48
C THR A 3 23.80 -14.17 1.03
N ARG A 4 24.77 -13.48 0.41
CA ARG A 4 25.24 -12.15 0.89
C ARG A 4 24.16 -11.06 0.84
N ALA A 5 23.32 -11.06 -0.21
CA ALA A 5 22.23 -10.08 -0.33
C ALA A 5 21.14 -10.32 0.71
N THR A 6 20.80 -11.59 0.94
CA THR A 6 19.79 -12.00 1.94
C THR A 6 20.27 -11.72 3.36
N ASP A 7 21.56 -11.96 3.65
CA ASP A 7 22.15 -11.63 4.95
C ASP A 7 22.17 -10.12 5.21
N ARG A 8 22.54 -9.30 4.21
CA ARG A 8 22.51 -7.83 4.35
C ARG A 8 21.10 -7.30 4.56
N LEU A 9 20.12 -7.83 3.83
CA LEU A 9 18.70 -7.51 4.04
C LEU A 9 18.26 -7.89 5.46
N ARG A 10 18.63 -9.07 5.93
CA ARG A 10 18.32 -9.53 7.29
C ARG A 10 18.98 -8.66 8.37
N THR A 11 20.24 -8.27 8.20
CA THR A 11 20.93 -7.36 9.12
C THR A 11 20.28 -5.96 9.12
N GLY A 12 19.93 -5.44 7.94
CA GLY A 12 19.20 -4.18 7.80
C GLY A 12 17.83 -4.22 8.46
N CYS A 13 17.04 -5.28 8.23
CA CYS A 13 15.74 -5.49 8.85
C CYS A 13 15.83 -5.74 10.37
N LYS A 14 16.90 -6.36 10.89
CA LYS A 14 17.10 -6.45 12.35
C LYS A 14 17.49 -5.10 12.97
N ARG A 15 18.25 -4.27 12.25
CA ARG A 15 18.78 -3.00 12.78
C ARG A 15 17.79 -1.83 12.65
N TYR A 16 17.02 -1.81 11.57
CA TYR A 16 16.09 -0.72 11.22
C TYR A 16 14.67 -1.19 10.93
N GLY A 17 14.43 -2.50 10.88
CA GLY A 17 13.15 -3.05 10.44
C GLY A 17 12.08 -3.12 11.53
N PRO A 18 10.93 -3.72 11.19
CA PRO A 18 9.70 -3.57 11.94
C PRO A 18 9.72 -4.21 13.33
N GLY A 19 10.74 -4.99 13.71
CA GLY A 19 10.86 -5.59 15.05
C GLY A 19 10.90 -4.60 16.23
N ARG A 20 11.00 -3.29 15.95
CA ARG A 20 10.86 -2.21 16.95
C ARG A 20 9.45 -1.65 17.07
N LEU A 21 8.54 -2.03 16.16
CA LEU A 21 7.14 -1.61 16.16
C LEU A 21 6.31 -2.52 17.07
N PRO A 22 5.28 -1.97 17.74
CA PRO A 22 4.45 -2.73 18.67
C PRO A 22 3.83 -3.94 17.96
N TYR A 23 3.94 -5.12 18.60
CA TYR A 23 3.41 -6.39 18.12
C TYR A 23 3.95 -6.93 16.78
N ALA A 24 5.04 -6.37 16.25
CA ALA A 24 5.66 -6.83 15.01
C ALA A 24 6.21 -8.28 15.09
N ASN A 25 6.34 -8.84 16.29
CA ASN A 25 6.65 -10.26 16.51
C ASN A 25 5.53 -11.19 16.00
N ARG A 26 4.31 -10.69 15.74
CA ARG A 26 3.22 -11.47 15.13
C ARG A 26 3.30 -11.38 13.61
N PRO A 27 3.44 -12.51 12.87
CA PRO A 27 3.63 -12.50 11.41
C PRO A 27 2.52 -11.77 10.62
N ALA A 28 1.29 -11.78 11.11
CA ALA A 28 0.21 -11.05 10.45
C ALA A 28 0.38 -9.52 10.59
N ILE A 29 0.79 -9.05 11.77
CA ILE A 29 0.98 -7.61 12.04
C ILE A 29 2.23 -7.08 11.33
N GLY A 30 3.30 -7.89 11.28
CA GLY A 30 4.49 -7.58 10.48
C GLY A 30 4.17 -7.40 9.00
N ALA A 31 3.29 -8.23 8.44
CA ALA A 31 2.83 -8.10 7.05
C ALA A 31 2.04 -6.79 6.82
N GLY A 32 1.23 -6.38 7.81
CA GLY A 32 0.57 -5.08 7.80
C GLY A 32 1.56 -3.92 7.74
N TYR A 33 2.61 -3.93 8.56
CA TYR A 33 3.66 -2.90 8.52
C TYR A 33 4.44 -2.91 7.19
N ALA A 34 4.69 -4.09 6.62
CA ALA A 34 5.29 -4.20 5.29
C ALA A 34 4.39 -3.59 4.22
N GLY A 35 3.07 -3.85 4.26
CA GLY A 35 2.08 -3.23 3.36
C GLY A 35 2.03 -1.71 3.51
N ALA A 36 1.94 -1.21 4.74
CA ALA A 36 1.91 0.23 5.02
C ALA A 36 3.18 0.96 4.55
N SER A 37 4.36 0.37 4.79
CA SER A 37 5.63 0.94 4.34
C SER A 37 5.77 0.89 2.81
N ALA A 38 5.31 -0.19 2.16
CA ALA A 38 5.27 -0.27 0.70
C ALA A 38 4.35 0.82 0.10
N ALA A 39 3.19 1.07 0.71
CA ALA A 39 2.29 2.14 0.28
C ALA A 39 2.93 3.54 0.42
N LEU A 40 3.63 3.81 1.53
CA LEU A 40 4.37 5.07 1.73
C LEU A 40 5.46 5.26 0.68
N VAL A 41 6.24 4.21 0.40
CA VAL A 41 7.29 4.26 -0.62
C VAL A 41 6.69 4.48 -2.00
N ALA A 42 5.59 3.82 -2.34
CA ALA A 42 4.92 4.01 -3.62
C ALA A 42 4.36 5.44 -3.76
N ALA A 43 3.73 5.98 -2.73
CA ALA A 43 3.22 7.35 -2.71
C ALA A 43 4.33 8.39 -2.85
N ALA A 44 5.45 8.21 -2.12
CA ALA A 44 6.62 9.08 -2.24
C ALA A 44 7.25 9.01 -3.64
N THR A 45 7.37 7.80 -4.20
CA THR A 45 7.90 7.58 -5.55
C THR A 45 7.02 8.26 -6.60
N PHE A 46 5.69 8.14 -6.46
CA PHE A 46 4.74 8.81 -7.34
C PHE A 46 4.82 10.33 -7.24
N ALA A 47 4.88 10.89 -6.03
CA ALA A 47 5.03 12.32 -5.82
C ALA A 47 6.31 12.86 -6.46
N VAL A 48 7.44 12.17 -6.29
CA VAL A 48 8.71 12.53 -6.95
C VAL A 48 8.59 12.46 -8.46
N ALA A 49 7.99 11.40 -9.02
CA ALA A 49 7.81 11.24 -10.46
C ALA A 49 6.98 12.39 -11.06
N VAL A 50 5.91 12.80 -10.37
CA VAL A 50 5.07 13.94 -10.76
C VAL A 50 5.84 15.25 -10.75
N VAL A 51 6.61 15.52 -9.69
CA VAL A 51 7.43 16.74 -9.59
C VAL A 51 8.49 16.78 -10.70
N VAL A 52 9.15 15.65 -10.97
CA VAL A 52 10.14 15.56 -12.05
C VAL A 52 9.51 15.80 -13.42
N LEU A 53 8.33 15.24 -13.67
CA LEU A 53 7.63 15.42 -14.94
C LEU A 53 7.33 16.90 -15.21
N GLU A 54 6.92 17.64 -14.18
CA GLU A 54 6.64 19.07 -14.29
C GLU A 54 7.92 19.89 -14.56
N VAL A 55 9.01 19.60 -13.85
CA VAL A 55 10.30 20.30 -14.03
C VAL A 55 10.88 20.10 -15.44
N VAL A 56 10.60 18.96 -16.09
CA VAL A 56 11.11 18.63 -17.44
C VAL A 56 10.21 19.19 -18.56
N GLY A 57 9.20 19.99 -18.23
CA GLY A 57 8.30 20.61 -19.21
C GLY A 57 7.03 19.80 -19.50
N GLY A 58 6.55 19.05 -18.51
CA GLY A 58 5.23 18.44 -18.52
C GLY A 58 4.10 19.49 -18.55
N SER A 59 2.85 19.02 -18.66
CA SER A 59 1.67 19.88 -18.66
C SER A 59 1.55 20.75 -17.40
N ASP A 60 0.97 21.94 -17.51
CA ASP A 60 0.66 22.76 -16.34
C ASP A 60 -0.27 22.01 -15.35
N ASN A 61 -0.01 22.17 -14.04
CA ASN A 61 -0.82 21.65 -12.91
C ASN A 61 -0.66 20.15 -12.58
N VAL A 62 0.49 19.52 -12.84
CA VAL A 62 0.76 18.15 -12.37
C VAL A 62 0.98 18.10 -10.86
N TYR A 63 1.48 19.18 -10.23
CA TYR A 63 1.63 19.32 -8.77
C TYR A 63 0.35 18.96 -7.99
N GLY A 64 -0.84 19.20 -8.57
CA GLY A 64 -2.11 18.81 -7.95
C GLY A 64 -2.19 17.32 -7.62
N PHE A 65 -1.60 16.45 -8.43
CA PHE A 65 -1.55 15.01 -8.18
C PHE A 65 -0.59 14.64 -7.04
N ALA A 66 0.51 15.36 -6.86
CA ALA A 66 1.42 15.15 -5.73
C ALA A 66 0.75 15.54 -4.40
N ILE A 67 0.03 16.67 -4.38
CA ILE A 67 -0.75 17.10 -3.21
C ILE A 67 -1.86 16.08 -2.92
N PHE A 68 -2.59 15.63 -3.95
CA PHE A 68 -3.63 14.62 -3.79
C PHE A 68 -3.08 13.32 -3.19
N ALA A 69 -1.92 12.85 -3.67
CA ALA A 69 -1.26 11.67 -3.11
C ALA A 69 -0.90 11.85 -1.63
N ALA A 70 -0.43 13.03 -1.22
CA ALA A 70 -0.12 13.34 0.17
C ALA A 70 -1.38 13.36 1.05
N VAL A 71 -2.46 14.01 0.58
CA VAL A 71 -3.74 14.10 1.30
C VAL A 71 -4.43 12.73 1.42
N ALA A 72 -4.19 11.81 0.48
CA ALA A 72 -4.73 10.46 0.54
C ALA A 72 -4.01 9.53 1.53
N LEU A 73 -2.79 9.86 1.99
CA LEU A 73 -1.99 8.99 2.89
C LEU A 73 -2.72 8.56 4.17
N PRO A 74 -3.45 9.42 4.90
CA PRO A 74 -4.18 9.01 6.11
C PRO A 74 -5.24 7.93 5.85
N LEU A 75 -5.66 7.78 4.59
CA LEU A 75 -6.63 6.77 4.14
C LEU A 75 -5.92 5.51 3.63
N VAL A 76 -4.91 5.70 2.79
CA VAL A 76 -4.20 4.64 2.09
C VAL A 76 -3.34 3.84 3.06
N VAL A 77 -2.69 4.47 4.05
CA VAL A 77 -1.80 3.78 4.99
C VAL A 77 -2.56 2.78 5.87
N PRO A 78 -3.69 3.13 6.52
CA PRO A 78 -4.51 2.15 7.24
C PRO A 78 -5.07 1.05 6.33
N ALA A 79 -5.54 1.41 5.13
CA ALA A 79 -6.03 0.42 4.17
C ALA A 79 -4.94 -0.58 3.78
N ALA A 80 -3.72 -0.09 3.51
CA ALA A 80 -2.57 -0.92 3.17
C ALA A 80 -2.12 -1.83 4.32
N PHE A 81 -2.21 -1.33 5.56
CA PHE A 81 -1.93 -2.14 6.73
C PHE A 81 -2.92 -3.31 6.83
N VAL A 82 -4.23 -3.04 6.76
CA VAL A 82 -5.26 -4.09 6.83
C VAL A 82 -5.13 -5.05 5.65
N ALA A 83 -4.92 -4.52 4.44
CA ALA A 83 -4.72 -5.32 3.23
C ALA A 83 -3.49 -6.24 3.35
N GLY A 84 -2.39 -5.77 3.94
CA GLY A 84 -1.21 -6.57 4.23
C GLY A 84 -1.50 -7.71 5.21
N VAL A 85 -2.23 -7.42 6.30
CA VAL A 85 -2.66 -8.44 7.28
C VAL A 85 -3.56 -9.50 6.63
N VAL A 86 -4.54 -9.06 5.85
CA VAL A 86 -5.54 -9.93 5.19
C VAL A 86 -4.90 -10.78 4.10
N SER A 87 -4.09 -10.20 3.22
CA SER A 87 -3.41 -10.93 2.15
C SER A 87 -2.45 -11.98 2.69
N TRP A 88 -1.74 -11.67 3.79
CA TRP A 88 -0.89 -12.65 4.46
C TRP A 88 -1.67 -13.84 5.04
N ARG A 89 -2.86 -13.58 5.58
CA ARG A 89 -3.76 -14.62 6.11
C ARG A 89 -4.41 -15.46 5.01
N ALA A 90 -4.68 -14.85 3.85
CA ALA A 90 -5.39 -15.47 2.75
C ALA A 90 -4.51 -16.39 1.88
N VAL A 91 -3.21 -16.11 1.76
CA VAL A 91 -2.31 -16.85 0.86
C VAL A 91 -1.50 -17.91 1.61
N PRO A 92 -1.70 -19.22 1.32
CA PRO A 92 -0.92 -20.29 1.93
C PRO A 92 0.57 -20.22 1.59
N ALA A 93 1.43 -20.62 2.53
CA ALA A 93 2.89 -20.70 2.33
C ALA A 93 3.32 -21.74 1.28
N THR A 94 2.46 -22.70 0.99
CA THR A 94 2.73 -23.82 0.09
C THR A 94 2.77 -23.41 -1.38
N VAL A 95 2.32 -22.20 -1.72
CA VAL A 95 2.30 -21.69 -3.09
C VAL A 95 3.68 -21.14 -3.49
N PRO A 96 4.30 -21.66 -4.57
CA PRO A 96 5.53 -21.09 -5.11
C PRO A 96 5.33 -19.61 -5.46
N GLY A 97 6.19 -18.73 -4.94
CA GLY A 97 6.05 -17.29 -5.15
C GLY A 97 4.99 -16.61 -4.29
N SER A 98 4.61 -17.20 -3.15
CA SER A 98 3.61 -16.64 -2.23
C SER A 98 3.82 -15.16 -1.90
N GLY A 99 5.07 -14.70 -1.75
CA GLY A 99 5.38 -13.27 -1.55
C GLY A 99 4.90 -12.35 -2.67
N VAL A 100 5.01 -12.75 -3.94
CA VAL A 100 4.50 -11.95 -5.08
C VAL A 100 2.98 -11.90 -5.04
N VAL A 101 2.33 -13.05 -4.81
CA VAL A 101 0.86 -13.15 -4.73
C VAL A 101 0.31 -12.30 -3.59
N VAL A 102 0.93 -12.36 -2.41
CA VAL A 102 0.59 -11.50 -1.27
C VAL A 102 0.76 -10.02 -1.61
N GLY A 103 1.84 -9.66 -2.30
CA GLY A 103 2.09 -8.27 -2.73
C GLY A 103 1.04 -7.73 -3.69
N VAL A 104 0.68 -8.51 -4.73
CA VAL A 104 -0.39 -8.15 -5.68
C VAL A 104 -1.73 -8.06 -4.98
N LEU A 105 -2.10 -9.10 -4.21
CA LEU A 105 -3.37 -9.15 -3.50
C LEU A 105 -3.50 -8.01 -2.48
N GLY A 106 -2.44 -7.74 -1.72
CA GLY A 106 -2.38 -6.63 -0.78
C GLY A 106 -2.52 -5.28 -1.48
N THR A 107 -1.92 -5.10 -2.64
CA THR A 107 -2.07 -3.87 -3.43
C THR A 107 -3.51 -3.68 -3.90
N LEU A 108 -4.13 -4.70 -4.49
CA LEU A 108 -5.53 -4.64 -4.94
C LEU A 108 -6.50 -4.39 -3.77
N LEU A 109 -6.31 -5.10 -2.66
CA LEU A 109 -7.09 -4.88 -1.43
C LEU A 109 -6.89 -3.47 -0.86
N THR A 110 -5.70 -2.88 -1.01
CA THR A 110 -5.44 -1.49 -0.59
C THR A 110 -6.30 -0.51 -1.38
N TYR A 111 -6.40 -0.67 -2.71
CA TYR A 111 -7.25 0.19 -3.53
C TYR A 111 -8.73 0.05 -3.17
N VAL A 112 -9.21 -1.18 -2.99
CA VAL A 112 -10.59 -1.44 -2.56
C VAL A 112 -10.85 -0.82 -1.19
N GLY A 113 -9.97 -1.09 -0.21
CA GLY A 113 -10.08 -0.56 1.15
C GLY A 113 -10.03 0.96 1.20
N ALA A 114 -9.10 1.59 0.49
CA ALA A 114 -9.00 3.05 0.41
C ALA A 114 -10.24 3.66 -0.26
N THR A 115 -10.78 3.02 -1.32
CA THR A 115 -12.01 3.48 -1.98
C THR A 115 -13.21 3.41 -1.03
N VAL A 116 -13.35 2.33 -0.27
CA VAL A 116 -14.42 2.18 0.73
C VAL A 116 -14.31 3.25 1.82
N LEU A 117 -13.10 3.49 2.33
CA LEU A 117 -12.88 4.54 3.32
C LEU A 117 -13.14 5.94 2.74
N LEU A 118 -12.83 6.18 1.47
CA LEU A 118 -13.11 7.44 0.78
C LEU A 118 -14.61 7.66 0.65
N THR A 119 -15.35 6.65 0.19
CA THR A 119 -16.82 6.68 0.13
C THR A 119 -17.40 7.02 1.49
N TRP A 120 -16.94 6.34 2.55
CA TRP A 120 -17.39 6.59 3.90
C TRP A 120 -17.12 8.03 4.34
N LEU A 121 -15.91 8.54 4.09
CA LEU A 121 -15.54 9.92 4.42
C LEU A 121 -16.41 10.95 3.67
N MET A 122 -16.67 10.73 2.39
CA MET A 122 -17.53 11.60 1.59
C MET A 122 -18.98 11.58 2.07
N LEU A 123 -19.50 10.42 2.48
CA LEU A 123 -20.84 10.31 3.08
C LEU A 123 -20.92 11.09 4.40
N VAL A 124 -19.93 10.96 5.27
CA VAL A 124 -19.87 11.72 6.53
C VAL A 124 -19.83 13.22 6.24
N ALA A 125 -19.02 13.65 5.26
CA ALA A 125 -18.94 15.05 4.85
C ALA A 125 -20.27 15.57 4.28
N ALA A 126 -20.99 14.77 3.50
CA ALA A 126 -22.31 15.13 2.97
C ALA A 126 -23.32 15.34 4.10
N VAL A 127 -23.35 14.44 5.08
CA VAL A 127 -24.22 14.56 6.26
C VAL A 127 -23.89 15.82 7.07
N VAL A 128 -22.61 16.09 7.31
CA VAL A 128 -22.17 17.27 8.10
C VAL A 128 -22.46 18.58 7.37
N SER A 129 -22.36 18.60 6.04
CA SER A 129 -22.60 19.80 5.21
C SER A 129 -24.07 20.04 4.88
N TRP A 130 -25.00 19.22 5.43
CA TRP A 130 -26.43 19.25 5.09
C TRP A 130 -26.68 19.11 3.58
N ASN A 131 -25.78 18.40 2.90
CA ASN A 131 -25.87 18.14 1.48
C ASN A 131 -26.69 16.87 1.25
N ASN A 132 -27.70 16.93 0.39
CA ASN A 132 -28.58 15.80 0.07
C ASN A 132 -27.98 14.90 -1.02
N ALA A 133 -26.65 14.78 -1.08
CA ALA A 133 -26.00 13.91 -2.04
C ALA A 133 -26.46 12.46 -1.82
N GLY A 134 -26.94 11.82 -2.88
CA GLY A 134 -27.35 10.43 -2.83
C GLY A 134 -26.17 9.53 -2.44
N ALA A 135 -26.45 8.49 -1.65
CA ALA A 135 -25.41 7.53 -1.26
C ALA A 135 -24.82 6.81 -2.48
N ALA A 136 -25.66 6.51 -3.48
CA ALA A 136 -25.25 5.90 -4.73
C ALA A 136 -24.31 6.82 -5.54
N ASP A 137 -24.66 8.11 -5.67
CA ASP A 137 -23.84 9.09 -6.40
C ASP A 137 -22.48 9.29 -5.73
N THR A 138 -22.48 9.35 -4.39
CA THR A 138 -21.25 9.48 -3.59
C THR A 138 -20.35 8.26 -3.76
N ALA A 139 -20.92 7.06 -3.72
CA ALA A 139 -20.18 5.82 -3.93
C ALA A 139 -19.63 5.74 -5.36
N MET A 140 -20.40 6.16 -6.36
CA MET A 140 -19.95 6.21 -7.75
C MET A 140 -18.80 7.20 -7.94
N ALA A 141 -18.90 8.39 -7.36
CA ALA A 141 -17.82 9.39 -7.41
C ALA A 141 -16.53 8.85 -6.77
N ALA A 142 -16.61 8.26 -5.57
CA ALA A 142 -15.48 7.64 -4.91
C ALA A 142 -14.88 6.48 -5.72
N ALA A 143 -15.72 5.65 -6.36
CA ALA A 143 -15.28 4.57 -7.23
C ALA A 143 -14.52 5.09 -8.46
N VAL A 144 -14.99 6.16 -9.10
CA VAL A 144 -14.28 6.82 -10.21
C VAL A 144 -12.93 7.37 -9.74
N ILE A 145 -12.88 8.03 -8.58
CA ILE A 145 -11.63 8.54 -8.01
C ILE A 145 -10.67 7.39 -7.71
N GLY A 146 -11.14 6.32 -7.09
CA GLY A 146 -10.33 5.13 -6.79
C GLY A 146 -9.80 4.44 -8.05
N TRP A 147 -10.62 4.34 -9.09
CA TRP A 147 -10.23 3.80 -10.39
C TRP A 147 -9.18 4.65 -11.09
N LEU A 148 -9.35 5.98 -11.11
CA LEU A 148 -8.36 6.90 -11.68
C LEU A 148 -7.04 6.83 -10.90
N ALA A 149 -7.10 6.79 -9.56
CA ALA A 149 -5.93 6.61 -8.72
C ALA A 149 -5.20 5.31 -9.05
N PHE A 150 -5.93 4.20 -9.25
CA PHE A 150 -5.36 2.93 -9.68
C PHE A 150 -4.68 3.03 -11.04
N LEU A 151 -5.35 3.54 -12.08
CA LEU A 151 -4.74 3.68 -13.41
C LEU A 151 -3.46 4.52 -13.37
N LEU A 152 -3.48 5.60 -12.60
CA LEU A 152 -2.38 6.55 -12.53
C LEU A 152 -1.17 6.04 -11.74
N THR A 153 -1.37 5.16 -10.75
CA THR A 153 -0.32 4.73 -9.81
C THR A 153 0.01 3.24 -9.86
N SER A 154 -0.82 2.40 -10.51
CA SER A 154 -0.68 0.93 -10.58
C SER A 154 0.69 0.48 -11.09
N TRP A 155 1.25 1.18 -12.07
CA TRP A 155 2.57 0.89 -12.63
C TRP A 155 3.72 1.04 -11.63
N ILE A 156 3.56 1.84 -10.56
CA ILE A 156 4.49 1.91 -9.42
C ILE A 156 4.04 0.97 -8.30
N THR A 157 2.76 1.01 -7.92
CA THR A 157 2.29 0.31 -6.72
C THR A 157 2.37 -1.21 -6.87
N LEU A 158 2.13 -1.76 -8.07
CA LEU A 158 2.22 -3.19 -8.31
C LEU A 158 3.66 -3.72 -8.14
N PRO A 159 4.70 -3.17 -8.79
CA PRO A 159 6.07 -3.65 -8.57
C PRO A 159 6.53 -3.39 -7.14
N VAL A 160 6.21 -2.24 -6.54
CA VAL A 160 6.57 -1.95 -5.14
C VAL A 160 5.90 -2.93 -4.17
N GLY A 161 4.61 -3.23 -4.38
CA GLY A 161 3.87 -4.23 -3.59
C GLY A 161 4.44 -5.63 -3.73
N CYS A 162 4.78 -6.06 -4.97
CA CYS A 162 5.43 -7.34 -5.22
C CYS A 162 6.79 -7.45 -4.52
N LEU A 163 7.61 -6.40 -4.63
CA LEU A 163 8.91 -6.34 -3.97
C LEU A 163 8.76 -6.39 -2.44
N GLY A 164 7.81 -5.64 -1.88
CA GLY A 164 7.50 -5.66 -0.45
C GLY A 164 7.10 -7.04 0.04
N GLY A 165 6.22 -7.72 -0.69
CA GLY A 165 5.77 -9.08 -0.36
C GLY A 165 6.89 -10.12 -0.45
N VAL A 166 7.75 -10.04 -1.47
CA VAL A 166 8.93 -10.92 -1.62
C VAL A 166 9.93 -10.70 -0.49
N ILE A 167 10.26 -9.45 -0.17
CA ILE A 167 11.21 -9.13 0.91
C ILE A 167 10.65 -9.65 2.25
N TYR A 168 9.35 -9.43 2.51
CA TYR A 168 8.72 -9.89 3.73
C TYR A 168 8.74 -11.42 3.85
N ASP A 169 8.36 -12.14 2.78
CA ASP A 169 8.36 -13.60 2.77
C ASP A 169 9.78 -14.17 2.98
N ARG A 170 10.80 -13.56 2.37
CA ARG A 170 12.21 -14.01 2.52
C ARG A 170 12.84 -13.70 3.86
N VAL A 171 12.47 -12.60 4.50
CA VAL A 171 12.99 -12.22 5.82
C VAL A 171 12.22 -12.93 6.95
N GLY A 172 10.92 -13.18 6.74
CA GLY A 172 10.05 -13.90 7.66
C GLY A 172 10.31 -15.41 7.71
N SER A 173 10.76 -16.02 6.60
CA SER A 173 11.07 -17.47 6.49
C SER A 173 12.43 -17.89 7.07
N GLY A 174 12.99 -17.16 8.04
CA GLY A 174 14.16 -17.63 8.80
C GLY A 174 13.87 -18.95 9.55
N PRO A 175 14.89 -19.75 9.93
CA PRO A 175 14.79 -21.19 10.23
C PRO A 175 13.89 -21.68 11.40
N ALA A 176 12.93 -20.90 11.90
CA ALA A 176 12.28 -21.19 13.17
C ALA A 176 10.76 -20.99 13.25
N ASP A 177 10.05 -20.44 12.27
CA ASP A 177 8.60 -20.26 12.43
C ASP A 177 7.81 -20.91 11.30
N GLY A 178 7.20 -22.05 11.63
CA GLY A 178 6.00 -22.53 10.97
C GLY A 178 4.91 -21.46 11.07
N ARG A 179 4.27 -21.17 9.93
CA ARG A 179 3.05 -20.38 9.89
C ARG A 179 1.90 -21.09 10.61
#